data_AF-A0A0J1J975-F1
#
_entry.id   AF-A0A0J1J975-F1
#
_cell.length_a   1.000
_cell.length_b   1.000
_cell.length_c   1.000
_cell.angle_alpha   90.00
_cell.angle_beta   90.00
_cell.angle_gamma   90.00
#
_symmetry.space_group_name_H-M   'P 1'
#
loop_
_entity.id
_entity.type
_entity.pdbx_description
1 polymer ?
#
loop_
_entity_poly.entity_id
_entity_poly.type
_entity_poly.pdbx_seq_one_letter_code
_entity_poly.pdbx_strand_id
1 'polypeptide(L)'
;MPYVDEIENMYFGDNVGTDINPHGTCGILASSMMLTYYDRFINNNFLPKNLELVKHYDDTLHEELINNYQVGATLGGSFPSDDAQLLNLYIGQNGYIRNGGYQANSSLISTQGLIQSIIEGRPGLIYTVFNEKYEKHTMLAYGYKLENGIGKFKIHTGWHDRDLNTIYCQREGSGDICDHTNGPWIDSGLLLIGGSTWLEKYEQHNHDFSEWMGVSDIGDRPLMKCKICDLLTEDDYPNNMQYSIMMDYDTTTSGKINYSGDVDWFKIDAPYKGGYTVRTVGKNMGNGTMYLNLYSEKGNLIHSWQGGDTNKYLVLEKGVYYLRVASSLVTADYTVEIGKSEEDQVGDTLADATELKFDTLVEEKINYSGDADWFKIDAPYKGGYTVRTVGKNMGNGTMYLNLYSEKGNLIHSWQGGDTNKYLVLEKGVYYLRVASSLVTADYTVEIGKSEEDQVGDTLVDATELKFDTLVEAKINYSGDADWFKIDVPYKGGYTVRTVGKNMGNGTMYLNLYSEKGNLIYYWQGGDTNKYLVLEKGVYYLRVASSLVTVNYTVEIRKEEDVK
;
A
#
# COMPACT_ATOMS: atom_id res chain seq x y z
N MET A 1 14.17 -47.43 -30.83
CA MET A 1 13.14 -47.15 -31.85
C MET A 1 13.80 -47.30 -33.22
N PRO A 2 13.20 -48.00 -34.20
CA PRO A 2 13.83 -48.17 -35.49
C PRO A 2 13.61 -46.90 -36.32
N TYR A 3 14.72 -46.32 -36.81
CA TYR A 3 14.85 -45.40 -37.95
C TYR A 3 13.75 -44.35 -38.21
N VAL A 4 14.11 -43.06 -38.18
CA VAL A 4 13.28 -41.99 -38.75
C VAL A 4 13.98 -41.35 -39.94
N ASP A 5 13.21 -41.17 -41.01
CA ASP A 5 13.62 -40.46 -42.22
C ASP A 5 14.18 -39.08 -41.86
N GLU A 6 15.31 -38.74 -42.47
CA GLU A 6 15.89 -37.41 -42.38
C GLU A 6 14.79 -36.38 -42.68
N ILE A 7 14.65 -35.35 -41.83
CA ILE A 7 13.86 -34.18 -42.20
C ILE A 7 14.50 -33.62 -43.48
N GLU A 8 13.72 -33.36 -44.54
CA GLU A 8 14.22 -32.94 -45.85
C GLU A 8 15.35 -31.89 -45.71
N ASN A 9 16.53 -32.25 -46.18
CA ASN A 9 17.79 -31.62 -45.80
C ASN A 9 18.13 -30.35 -46.60
N MET A 10 17.33 -30.04 -47.62
CA MET A 10 17.56 -28.95 -48.57
C MET A 10 17.36 -27.54 -47.98
N TYR A 11 17.10 -27.42 -46.68
CA TYR A 11 16.59 -26.18 -46.07
C TYR A 11 17.43 -25.63 -44.92
N PHE A 12 18.42 -26.38 -44.43
CA PHE A 12 19.27 -25.93 -43.32
C PHE A 12 20.55 -25.20 -43.81
N GLY A 13 20.81 -25.16 -45.13
CA GLY A 13 21.97 -24.48 -45.72
C GLY A 13 21.73 -23.06 -46.25
N ASP A 14 20.52 -22.52 -46.10
CA ASP A 14 20.12 -21.22 -46.68
C ASP A 14 20.59 -19.99 -45.86
N ASN A 15 21.11 -20.18 -44.63
CA ASN A 15 21.09 -19.11 -43.62
C ASN A 15 22.43 -18.78 -42.98
N VAL A 16 23.53 -19.34 -43.46
CA VAL A 16 24.81 -19.13 -42.79
C VAL A 16 25.68 -18.30 -43.73
N GLY A 17 25.92 -17.06 -43.33
CA GLY A 17 26.94 -16.23 -43.99
C GLY A 17 28.25 -17.03 -44.07
N THR A 18 28.91 -17.00 -45.23
CA THR A 18 30.08 -17.83 -45.55
C THR A 18 31.34 -17.47 -44.75
N ASP A 19 31.22 -16.77 -43.64
CA ASP A 19 32.36 -16.28 -42.89
C ASP A 19 32.03 -16.11 -41.42
N ILE A 20 32.73 -16.92 -40.61
CA ILE A 20 33.05 -16.70 -39.19
C ILE A 20 31.95 -17.15 -38.22
N ASN A 21 32.20 -18.25 -37.50
CA ASN A 21 31.72 -18.43 -36.13
C ASN A 21 32.57 -17.50 -35.25
N PRO A 22 32.11 -16.30 -34.85
CA PRO A 22 32.81 -15.57 -33.81
C PRO A 22 32.69 -16.41 -32.54
N HIS A 23 33.83 -16.76 -31.93
CA HIS A 23 33.89 -17.62 -30.75
C HIS A 23 32.71 -17.40 -29.78
N GLY A 24 31.76 -18.34 -29.73
CA GLY A 24 30.67 -18.35 -28.75
C GLY A 24 29.23 -18.23 -29.26
N THR A 25 28.97 -18.06 -30.57
CA THR A 25 27.58 -17.86 -31.09
C THR A 25 26.96 -19.10 -31.75
N CYS A 26 27.61 -20.26 -31.71
CA CYS A 26 27.17 -21.47 -32.43
C CYS A 26 25.74 -21.94 -32.08
N GLY A 27 25.29 -21.77 -30.83
CA GLY A 27 23.92 -22.12 -30.47
C GLY A 27 22.87 -21.13 -30.94
N ILE A 28 23.19 -19.83 -31.03
CA ILE A 28 22.30 -18.83 -31.64
C ILE A 28 22.15 -19.12 -33.13
N LEU A 29 23.27 -19.42 -33.82
CA LEU A 29 23.23 -19.82 -35.22
C LEU A 29 22.35 -21.06 -35.44
N ALA A 30 22.56 -22.11 -34.63
CA ALA A 30 21.75 -23.32 -34.70
C ALA A 30 20.25 -23.04 -34.40
N SER A 31 19.97 -22.11 -33.48
CA SER A 31 18.63 -21.63 -33.16
C SER A 31 17.97 -20.89 -34.34
N SER A 32 18.71 -20.04 -35.06
CA SER A 32 18.23 -19.34 -36.26
C SER A 32 17.82 -20.31 -37.37
N MET A 33 18.64 -21.36 -37.59
CA MET A 33 18.34 -22.41 -38.57
C MET A 33 17.08 -23.19 -38.19
N MET A 34 16.95 -23.50 -36.90
CA MET A 34 15.80 -24.20 -36.35
C MET A 34 14.51 -23.38 -36.50
N LEU A 35 14.52 -22.09 -36.11
CA LEU A 35 13.38 -21.18 -36.23
C LEU A 35 12.94 -20.99 -37.68
N THR A 36 13.89 -20.88 -38.61
CA THR A 36 13.59 -20.80 -40.05
C THR A 36 12.86 -22.03 -40.54
N TYR A 37 13.31 -23.23 -40.13
CA TYR A 37 12.63 -24.46 -40.48
C TYR A 37 11.20 -24.49 -39.91
N TYR A 38 11.04 -24.10 -38.65
CA TYR A 38 9.73 -24.03 -38.03
C TYR A 38 8.79 -23.06 -38.74
N ASP A 39 9.29 -21.88 -39.12
CA ASP A 39 8.50 -20.89 -39.83
C ASP A 39 8.03 -21.41 -41.20
N ARG A 40 8.97 -21.94 -41.98
CA ARG A 40 8.71 -22.37 -43.35
C ARG A 40 7.83 -23.63 -43.45
N PHE A 41 7.98 -24.58 -42.52
CA PHE A 41 7.38 -25.92 -42.68
C PHE A 41 6.37 -26.31 -41.62
N ILE A 42 6.43 -25.73 -40.43
CA ILE A 42 5.50 -26.06 -39.35
C ILE A 42 4.42 -24.99 -39.25
N ASN A 43 4.78 -23.71 -39.23
CA ASN A 43 3.84 -22.58 -39.14
C ASN A 43 4.51 -21.26 -39.54
N ASN A 44 4.05 -20.55 -40.57
CA ASN A 44 4.63 -19.28 -41.05
C ASN A 44 4.36 -18.07 -40.13
N ASN A 45 4.48 -18.27 -38.82
CA ASN A 45 4.35 -17.26 -37.77
C ASN A 45 5.45 -17.42 -36.70
N PHE A 46 6.49 -18.21 -36.98
CA PHE A 46 7.67 -18.28 -36.09
C PHE A 46 8.58 -17.08 -36.30
N LEU A 47 8.59 -16.49 -37.50
CA LEU A 47 9.38 -15.32 -37.83
C LEU A 47 8.48 -14.20 -38.38
N PRO A 48 8.70 -12.94 -38.01
CA PRO A 48 8.08 -11.82 -38.71
C PRO A 48 8.69 -11.67 -40.11
N LYS A 49 7.92 -11.16 -41.06
CA LYS A 49 8.31 -11.05 -42.48
C LYS A 49 9.64 -10.33 -42.76
N ASN A 50 10.06 -9.44 -41.87
CA ASN A 50 11.34 -8.74 -41.99
C ASN A 50 12.55 -9.56 -41.50
N LEU A 51 12.31 -10.68 -40.82
CA LEU A 51 13.30 -11.66 -40.39
C LEU A 51 13.20 -12.98 -41.18
N GLU A 52 12.15 -13.17 -41.98
CA GLU A 52 12.07 -14.24 -42.98
C GLU A 52 13.18 -14.04 -44.04
N LEU A 53 13.90 -15.11 -44.40
CA LEU A 53 15.04 -14.99 -45.30
C LEU A 53 14.64 -14.60 -46.72
N VAL A 54 15.33 -13.58 -47.24
CA VAL A 54 15.16 -13.15 -48.63
C VAL A 54 16.26 -13.70 -49.54
N LYS A 55 17.45 -14.04 -49.02
CA LYS A 55 18.62 -14.56 -49.76
C LYS A 55 19.52 -15.47 -48.90
N HIS A 56 20.35 -16.30 -49.54
CA HIS A 56 21.24 -17.29 -48.89
C HIS A 56 22.37 -16.71 -48.00
N TYR A 57 22.50 -15.40 -47.88
CA TYR A 57 23.58 -14.71 -47.14
C TYR A 57 23.02 -13.72 -46.11
N ASP A 58 21.73 -13.83 -45.81
CA ASP A 58 21.00 -12.92 -44.94
C ASP A 58 21.14 -13.37 -43.48
N ASP A 59 22.01 -12.71 -42.71
CA ASP A 59 22.28 -13.02 -41.30
C ASP A 59 21.33 -12.27 -40.34
N THR A 60 20.28 -11.60 -40.86
CA THR A 60 19.43 -10.68 -40.08
C THR A 60 18.79 -11.33 -38.86
N LEU A 61 18.30 -12.58 -38.95
CA LEU A 61 17.73 -13.30 -37.80
C LEU A 61 18.79 -13.62 -36.75
N HIS A 62 19.98 -14.04 -37.17
CA HIS A 62 21.08 -14.36 -36.25
C HIS A 62 21.61 -13.08 -35.57
N GLU A 63 21.77 -11.98 -36.31
CA GLU A 63 22.09 -10.67 -35.75
C GLU A 63 21.01 -10.17 -34.77
N GLU A 64 19.72 -10.33 -35.10
CA GLU A 64 18.60 -9.99 -34.23
C GLU A 64 18.67 -10.77 -32.90
N LEU A 65 18.93 -12.07 -32.97
CA LEU A 65 19.05 -12.92 -31.78
C LEU A 65 20.30 -12.58 -30.97
N ILE A 66 21.46 -12.29 -31.60
CA ILE A 66 22.68 -11.84 -30.91
C ILE A 66 22.46 -10.52 -30.17
N ASN A 67 21.81 -9.55 -30.84
CA ASN A 67 21.69 -8.19 -30.32
C ASN A 67 20.66 -8.07 -29.20
N ASN A 68 19.58 -8.86 -29.26
CA ASN A 68 18.44 -8.72 -28.35
C ASN A 68 18.27 -9.88 -27.37
N TYR A 69 18.99 -11.00 -27.56
CA TYR A 69 18.86 -12.21 -26.76
C TYR A 69 20.25 -12.79 -26.43
N GLN A 70 21.05 -12.09 -25.62
CA GLN A 70 22.33 -12.60 -25.12
C GLN A 70 22.14 -13.80 -24.18
N VAL A 71 22.76 -14.93 -24.53
CA VAL A 71 22.93 -16.09 -23.65
C VAL A 71 24.30 -16.05 -22.99
N GLY A 72 24.43 -16.63 -21.79
CA GLY A 72 25.71 -16.79 -21.11
C GLY A 72 26.70 -17.58 -21.96
N ALA A 73 27.56 -16.89 -22.72
CA ALA A 73 28.53 -17.55 -23.59
C ALA A 73 29.53 -18.34 -22.75
N THR A 74 29.61 -19.65 -22.97
CA THR A 74 30.77 -20.42 -22.53
C THR A 74 31.82 -20.39 -23.63
N LEU A 75 33.11 -20.48 -23.27
CA LEU A 75 34.21 -20.59 -24.23
C LEU A 75 33.90 -21.68 -25.28
N GLY A 76 33.50 -21.26 -26.49
CA GLY A 76 33.15 -22.11 -27.63
C GLY A 76 31.66 -22.22 -27.99
N GLY A 77 30.70 -21.94 -27.10
CA GLY A 77 29.25 -22.04 -27.38
C GLY A 77 28.31 -21.77 -26.20
N SER A 78 26.99 -21.89 -26.43
CA SER A 78 25.92 -21.77 -25.40
C SER A 78 25.49 -23.12 -24.85
N PHE A 79 24.90 -23.15 -23.64
CA PHE A 79 24.26 -24.37 -23.15
C PHE A 79 22.83 -24.49 -23.68
N PRO A 80 22.31 -25.73 -23.87
CA PRO A 80 20.93 -25.95 -24.32
C PRO A 80 19.87 -25.26 -23.46
N SER A 81 20.09 -25.15 -22.14
CA SER A 81 19.20 -24.41 -21.23
C SER A 81 19.07 -22.94 -21.62
N ASP A 82 20.18 -22.33 -22.04
CA ASP A 82 20.27 -20.91 -22.36
C ASP A 82 19.64 -20.68 -23.73
N ASP A 83 19.91 -21.57 -24.70
CA ASP A 83 19.25 -21.55 -26.01
C ASP A 83 17.74 -21.73 -25.88
N ALA A 84 17.27 -22.64 -25.01
CA ALA A 84 15.84 -22.82 -24.76
C ALA A 84 15.22 -21.58 -24.11
N GLN A 85 15.90 -20.96 -23.14
CA GLN A 85 15.45 -19.72 -22.51
C GLN A 85 15.33 -18.58 -23.55
N LEU A 86 16.34 -18.40 -24.39
CA LEU A 86 16.36 -17.44 -25.49
C LEU A 86 15.17 -17.66 -26.42
N LEU A 87 14.99 -18.90 -26.87
CA LEU A 87 13.94 -19.24 -27.83
C LEU A 87 12.54 -19.07 -27.22
N ASN A 88 12.38 -19.41 -25.94
CA ASN A 88 11.13 -19.21 -25.21
C ASN A 88 10.82 -17.73 -24.98
N LEU A 89 11.85 -16.90 -24.76
CA LEU A 89 11.70 -15.46 -24.63
C LEU A 89 11.33 -14.82 -25.97
N TYR A 90 12.04 -15.16 -27.04
CA TYR A 90 11.75 -14.70 -28.39
C TYR A 90 10.31 -15.03 -28.79
N ILE A 91 9.88 -16.29 -28.61
CA ILE A 91 8.53 -16.68 -28.97
C ILE A 91 7.49 -16.00 -28.07
N GLY A 92 7.71 -15.98 -26.76
CA GLY A 92 6.72 -15.43 -25.81
C GLY A 92 6.50 -13.93 -26.00
N GLN A 93 7.56 -13.16 -26.24
CA GLN A 93 7.45 -11.72 -26.55
C GLN A 93 6.76 -11.45 -27.89
N ASN A 94 6.90 -12.36 -28.86
CA ASN A 94 6.32 -12.19 -30.19
C ASN A 94 4.87 -12.71 -30.31
N GLY A 95 4.23 -13.19 -29.23
CA GLY A 95 2.76 -13.25 -29.05
C GLY A 95 1.87 -13.99 -30.06
N TYR A 96 2.40 -14.49 -31.18
CA TYR A 96 1.62 -15.07 -32.29
C TYR A 96 1.62 -16.61 -32.29
N ILE A 97 2.47 -17.26 -31.50
CA ILE A 97 2.63 -18.72 -31.48
C ILE A 97 1.91 -19.29 -30.27
N ARG A 98 0.75 -19.88 -30.53
CA ARG A 98 -0.25 -20.01 -29.47
C ARG A 98 0.09 -20.99 -28.36
N ASN A 99 0.88 -22.05 -28.57
CA ASN A 99 1.13 -23.10 -27.54
C ASN A 99 2.40 -23.94 -27.82
N GLY A 100 3.57 -23.30 -27.84
CA GLY A 100 4.87 -23.99 -27.92
C GLY A 100 5.74 -23.65 -26.72
N GLY A 101 6.79 -24.42 -26.48
CA GLY A 101 7.83 -24.07 -25.52
C GLY A 101 9.03 -24.98 -25.72
N TYR A 102 10.21 -24.41 -25.85
CA TYR A 102 11.44 -25.16 -25.96
C TYR A 102 11.81 -25.73 -24.60
N GLN A 103 11.94 -27.04 -24.56
CA GLN A 103 12.50 -27.73 -23.41
C GLN A 103 13.99 -27.92 -23.60
N ALA A 104 14.73 -27.87 -22.50
CA ALA A 104 16.12 -28.23 -22.44
C ALA A 104 16.33 -29.38 -21.47
N ASN A 105 17.28 -30.25 -21.81
CA ASN A 105 17.82 -31.25 -20.91
C ASN A 105 19.33 -31.05 -20.81
N SER A 106 19.85 -30.84 -19.61
CA SER A 106 21.28 -30.68 -19.30
C SER A 106 21.95 -31.99 -18.83
N SER A 107 21.21 -33.11 -18.90
CA SER A 107 21.72 -34.43 -18.52
C SER A 107 22.62 -35.03 -19.60
N LEU A 108 23.72 -35.62 -19.16
CA LEU A 108 24.70 -36.31 -20.01
C LEU A 108 24.16 -37.57 -20.73
N ILE A 109 22.92 -37.99 -20.43
CA ILE A 109 22.45 -39.36 -20.74
C ILE A 109 21.08 -39.39 -21.45
N SER A 110 20.23 -38.35 -21.31
CA SER A 110 18.85 -38.43 -21.78
C SER A 110 18.52 -37.46 -22.91
N THR A 111 18.43 -37.98 -24.12
CA THR A 111 17.99 -37.25 -25.34
C THR A 111 16.59 -37.68 -25.82
N GLN A 112 15.82 -38.38 -24.98
CA GLN A 112 14.54 -38.98 -25.39
C GLN A 112 13.52 -37.97 -25.92
N GLY A 113 13.40 -36.79 -25.30
CA GLY A 113 12.51 -35.72 -25.76
C GLY A 113 12.90 -35.20 -27.15
N LEU A 114 14.20 -34.92 -27.36
CA LEU A 114 14.73 -34.56 -28.68
C LEU A 114 14.48 -35.65 -29.72
N ILE A 115 14.73 -36.91 -29.39
CA ILE A 115 14.47 -38.04 -30.30
C ILE A 115 13.00 -38.05 -30.70
N GLN A 116 12.07 -37.91 -29.74
CA GLN A 116 10.64 -37.85 -30.01
C GLN A 116 10.26 -36.65 -30.87
N SER A 117 10.84 -35.47 -30.61
CA SER A 117 10.66 -34.27 -31.44
C SER A 117 11.07 -34.53 -32.89
N ILE A 118 12.25 -35.11 -33.12
CA ILE A 118 12.75 -35.42 -34.46
C ILE A 118 11.85 -36.46 -35.15
N ILE A 119 11.39 -37.48 -34.42
CA ILE A 119 10.42 -38.47 -34.94
C ILE A 119 9.15 -37.79 -35.47
N GLU A 120 8.73 -36.71 -34.82
CA GLU A 120 7.54 -35.94 -35.19
C GLU A 120 7.83 -34.82 -36.21
N GLY A 121 9.01 -34.83 -36.85
CA GLY A 121 9.39 -33.87 -37.88
C GLY A 121 9.81 -32.50 -37.33
N ARG A 122 10.21 -32.43 -36.05
CA ARG A 122 10.62 -31.19 -35.38
C ARG A 122 12.11 -31.27 -35.00
N PRO A 123 13.02 -30.55 -35.68
CA PRO A 123 14.43 -30.57 -35.35
C PRO A 123 14.68 -29.93 -33.98
N GLY A 124 15.82 -30.21 -33.38
CA GLY A 124 16.23 -29.62 -32.11
C GLY A 124 17.73 -29.37 -32.07
N LEU A 125 18.25 -29.00 -30.90
CA LEU A 125 19.65 -28.68 -30.70
C LEU A 125 20.33 -29.75 -29.86
N ILE A 126 21.60 -30.03 -30.15
CA ILE A 126 22.47 -30.89 -29.35
C ILE A 126 23.72 -30.12 -28.99
N TYR A 127 24.11 -30.22 -27.73
CA TYR A 127 25.37 -29.70 -27.21
C TYR A 127 26.37 -30.83 -26.99
N THR A 128 27.60 -30.65 -27.47
CA THR A 128 28.69 -31.61 -27.32
C THR A 128 30.04 -30.94 -27.05
N VAL A 129 30.97 -31.72 -26.51
CA VAL A 129 32.38 -31.34 -26.35
C VAL A 129 33.25 -32.19 -27.28
N PHE A 130 34.00 -31.56 -28.16
CA PHE A 130 34.95 -32.26 -29.04
C PHE A 130 36.31 -32.44 -28.34
N ASN A 131 36.81 -33.69 -28.33
CA ASN A 131 37.86 -34.15 -27.42
C ASN A 131 39.29 -33.65 -27.76
N GLU A 132 39.54 -33.14 -28.97
CA GLU A 132 40.90 -32.77 -29.37
C GLU A 132 41.32 -31.35 -28.98
N LYS A 133 40.40 -30.48 -28.53
CA LYS A 133 40.70 -29.11 -28.04
C LYS A 133 39.75 -28.55 -26.94
N TYR A 134 38.84 -29.33 -26.36
CA TYR A 134 37.78 -28.85 -25.45
C TYR A 134 36.90 -27.75 -26.04
N GLU A 135 36.67 -27.79 -27.36
CA GLU A 135 35.73 -26.87 -28.01
C GLU A 135 34.30 -27.39 -27.75
N LYS A 136 33.57 -26.62 -26.95
CA LYS A 136 32.13 -26.80 -26.71
C LYS A 136 31.38 -26.30 -27.94
N HIS A 137 30.38 -27.03 -28.42
CA HIS A 137 29.67 -26.66 -29.64
C HIS A 137 28.20 -27.11 -29.61
N THR A 138 27.30 -26.20 -29.98
CA THR A 138 25.87 -26.46 -30.14
C THR A 138 25.53 -26.56 -31.62
N MET A 139 24.77 -27.58 -31.99
CA MET A 139 24.44 -27.90 -33.38
C MET A 139 22.97 -28.24 -33.53
N LEU A 140 22.42 -27.97 -34.70
CA LEU A 140 21.09 -28.41 -35.09
C LEU A 140 21.10 -29.91 -35.38
N ALA A 141 20.22 -30.66 -34.75
CA ALA A 141 19.95 -32.07 -35.01
C ALA A 141 18.57 -32.24 -35.65
N TYR A 142 18.52 -32.92 -36.79
CA TYR A 142 17.32 -33.04 -37.62
C TYR A 142 17.07 -34.47 -38.12
N GLY A 143 17.78 -35.45 -37.58
CA GLY A 143 17.56 -36.86 -37.87
C GLY A 143 18.10 -37.75 -36.75
N TYR A 144 17.51 -38.94 -36.59
CA TYR A 144 17.95 -39.93 -35.62
C TYR A 144 17.84 -41.35 -36.17
N LYS A 145 18.89 -42.15 -35.99
CA LYS A 145 18.88 -43.59 -36.31
C LYS A 145 19.55 -44.41 -35.21
N LEU A 146 19.15 -45.67 -35.10
CA LEU A 146 19.85 -46.66 -34.29
C LEU A 146 20.65 -47.58 -35.21
N GLU A 147 21.98 -47.54 -35.11
CA GLU A 147 22.89 -48.33 -35.94
C GLU A 147 23.77 -49.19 -35.03
N ASN A 148 23.65 -50.52 -35.15
CA ASN A 148 24.38 -51.49 -34.30
C ASN A 148 24.22 -51.26 -32.79
N GLY A 149 23.04 -50.80 -32.34
CA GLY A 149 22.76 -50.50 -30.94
C GLY A 149 23.28 -49.14 -30.45
N ILE A 150 23.94 -48.37 -31.33
CA ILE A 150 24.42 -47.02 -31.06
C ILE A 150 23.45 -46.03 -31.71
N GLY A 151 22.89 -45.12 -30.91
CA GLY A 151 22.07 -44.02 -31.44
C GLY A 151 22.97 -43.04 -32.19
N LYS A 152 22.52 -42.55 -33.35
CA LYS A 152 23.23 -41.54 -34.14
C LYS A 152 22.29 -40.40 -34.46
N PHE A 153 22.76 -39.17 -34.33
CA PHE A 153 22.05 -37.96 -34.75
C PHE A 153 22.62 -37.44 -36.05
N LYS A 154 21.74 -37.04 -36.96
CA LYS A 154 22.11 -36.27 -38.14
C LYS A 154 22.14 -34.80 -37.73
N ILE A 155 23.26 -34.13 -37.97
CA ILE A 155 23.47 -32.74 -37.53
C ILE A 155 23.83 -31.80 -38.66
N HIS A 156 23.53 -30.52 -38.47
CA HIS A 156 24.13 -29.43 -39.23
C HIS A 156 25.34 -28.91 -38.45
N THR A 157 26.53 -28.94 -39.05
CA THR A 157 27.76 -28.58 -38.34
C THR A 157 27.83 -27.11 -37.98
N GLY A 158 27.19 -26.24 -38.75
CA GLY A 158 27.22 -24.78 -38.55
C GLY A 158 28.52 -24.13 -39.05
N TRP A 159 29.28 -24.83 -39.91
CA TRP A 159 30.54 -24.33 -40.50
C TRP A 159 30.41 -24.33 -42.03
N HIS A 160 30.86 -23.24 -42.68
CA HIS A 160 31.14 -23.17 -44.12
C HIS A 160 32.63 -22.93 -44.31
N ASP A 161 33.29 -23.71 -45.17
CA ASP A 161 34.73 -23.58 -45.47
C ASP A 161 34.98 -22.39 -46.42
N ARG A 162 36.13 -21.72 -46.26
CA ARG A 162 36.50 -20.47 -46.94
C ARG A 162 37.07 -20.67 -48.34
N ASP A 163 37.34 -21.91 -48.76
CA ASP A 163 37.97 -22.19 -50.07
C ASP A 163 36.94 -22.38 -51.19
N LEU A 164 36.88 -21.35 -52.03
CA LEU A 164 35.71 -20.84 -52.73
C LEU A 164 35.99 -20.64 -54.22
N ASN A 165 36.74 -21.52 -54.89
CA ASN A 165 37.03 -21.29 -56.32
C ASN A 165 35.84 -21.53 -57.26
N THR A 166 34.62 -21.82 -56.75
CA THR A 166 33.43 -22.10 -57.59
C THR A 166 32.07 -21.71 -56.99
N ILE A 167 31.89 -20.58 -56.29
CA ILE A 167 30.52 -20.04 -56.14
C ILE A 167 30.15 -19.25 -57.41
N TYR A 168 29.70 -19.99 -58.41
CA TYR A 168 28.88 -19.49 -59.52
C TYR A 168 27.44 -19.92 -59.25
N CYS A 169 26.68 -19.14 -58.49
CA CYS A 169 25.22 -19.29 -58.46
C CYS A 169 24.62 -18.37 -59.54
N GLN A 170 24.87 -18.71 -60.81
CA GLN A 170 24.16 -18.07 -61.92
C GLN A 170 22.81 -18.77 -62.11
N ARG A 171 21.76 -17.93 -62.07
CA ARG A 171 20.35 -18.29 -62.10
C ARG A 171 19.93 -19.26 -63.22
N GLU A 172 18.93 -20.04 -62.83
CA GLU A 172 17.74 -20.46 -63.58
C GLU A 172 17.88 -21.62 -64.57
N GLY A 173 17.51 -22.81 -64.05
CA GLY A 173 17.13 -23.95 -64.87
C GLY A 173 16.91 -25.21 -64.04
N SER A 174 15.85 -25.24 -63.22
CA SER A 174 15.25 -26.44 -62.61
C SER A 174 16.18 -27.42 -61.89
N GLY A 175 16.12 -27.40 -60.55
CA GLY A 175 16.65 -28.44 -59.65
C GLY A 175 18.08 -28.19 -59.21
N ASP A 176 18.34 -28.34 -57.91
CA ASP A 176 19.68 -28.42 -57.31
C ASP A 176 20.52 -27.13 -57.22
N ILE A 177 20.06 -26.16 -56.41
CA ILE A 177 20.94 -25.07 -55.93
C ILE A 177 21.81 -25.63 -54.78
N CYS A 178 22.88 -26.31 -55.21
CA CYS A 178 24.16 -26.52 -54.53
C CYS A 178 24.13 -27.33 -53.21
N ASP A 179 23.86 -28.63 -53.39
CA ASP A 179 23.97 -29.77 -52.48
C ASP A 179 25.03 -29.69 -51.34
N HIS A 180 24.54 -29.38 -50.14
CA HIS A 180 25.20 -29.68 -48.84
C HIS A 180 24.36 -30.68 -48.03
N THR A 181 23.62 -31.57 -48.70
CA THR A 181 22.52 -32.39 -48.17
C THR A 181 22.93 -33.52 -47.22
N ASN A 182 24.18 -33.55 -46.75
CA ASN A 182 24.70 -34.63 -45.92
C ASN A 182 25.57 -34.14 -44.77
N GLY A 183 24.94 -33.44 -43.81
CA GLY A 183 25.52 -33.26 -42.49
C GLY A 183 25.95 -34.62 -41.87
N PRO A 184 27.01 -34.67 -41.05
CA PRO A 184 27.52 -35.93 -40.54
C PRO A 184 26.52 -36.59 -39.57
N TRP A 185 26.53 -37.92 -39.56
CA TRP A 185 25.92 -38.69 -38.47
C TRP A 185 26.91 -38.78 -37.32
N ILE A 186 26.54 -38.24 -36.17
CA ILE A 186 27.36 -38.27 -34.95
C ILE A 186 26.83 -39.32 -33.97
N ASP A 187 27.74 -40.06 -33.35
CA ASP A 187 27.41 -41.11 -32.39
C ASP A 187 27.01 -40.50 -31.04
N SER A 188 25.80 -40.80 -30.59
CA SER A 188 25.28 -40.33 -29.28
C SER A 188 26.05 -40.86 -28.07
N GLY A 189 26.83 -41.94 -28.23
CA GLY A 189 27.63 -42.54 -27.17
C GLY A 189 29.13 -42.19 -27.18
N LEU A 190 29.66 -41.64 -28.29
CA LEU A 190 31.07 -41.20 -28.38
C LEU A 190 31.25 -39.73 -27.98
N LEU A 191 30.17 -38.97 -28.02
CA LEU A 191 30.11 -37.59 -27.59
C LEU A 191 29.55 -37.57 -26.16
N LEU A 192 30.23 -36.88 -25.24
CA LEU A 192 29.61 -36.47 -23.97
C LEU A 192 28.57 -35.41 -24.33
N ILE A 193 27.41 -35.85 -24.82
CA ILE A 193 26.28 -34.95 -25.09
C ILE A 193 25.90 -34.33 -23.75
N GLY A 194 26.31 -33.09 -23.54
CA GLY A 194 26.08 -32.35 -22.29
C GLY A 194 24.68 -31.77 -22.20
N GLY A 195 23.89 -31.90 -23.27
CA GLY A 195 22.46 -31.59 -23.26
C GLY A 195 21.83 -31.48 -24.65
N SER A 196 20.52 -31.26 -24.66
CA SER A 196 19.71 -31.08 -25.87
C SER A 196 18.53 -30.14 -25.65
N THR A 197 18.09 -29.44 -26.70
CA THR A 197 16.90 -28.57 -26.70
C THR A 197 15.94 -28.97 -27.81
N TRP A 198 14.64 -28.95 -27.58
CA TRP A 198 13.64 -29.27 -28.61
C TRP A 198 12.32 -28.52 -28.36
N LEU A 199 11.50 -28.38 -29.40
CA LEU A 199 10.19 -27.74 -29.27
C LEU A 199 9.16 -28.75 -28.77
N GLU A 200 8.67 -28.52 -27.55
CA GLU A 200 7.55 -29.26 -26.97
C GLU A 200 6.22 -28.65 -27.42
N LYS A 201 5.23 -29.52 -27.65
CA LYS A 201 3.88 -29.10 -28.03
C LYS A 201 2.98 -29.12 -26.80
N TYR A 202 2.32 -27.99 -26.55
CA TYR A 202 1.37 -27.85 -25.46
C TYR A 202 -0.08 -27.85 -25.98
N GLU A 203 -1.03 -28.25 -25.14
CA GLU A 203 -2.45 -28.08 -25.44
C GLU A 203 -2.83 -26.59 -25.53
N GLN A 204 -3.96 -26.29 -26.18
CA GLN A 204 -4.40 -24.91 -26.33
C GLN A 204 -4.79 -24.26 -25.01
N HIS A 205 -4.11 -23.17 -24.66
CA HIS A 205 -4.37 -22.38 -23.46
C HIS A 205 -4.17 -20.87 -23.72
N ASN A 206 -4.62 -20.05 -22.77
CA ASN A 206 -4.22 -18.65 -22.69
C ASN A 206 -2.99 -18.57 -21.80
N HIS A 207 -1.96 -17.83 -22.22
CA HIS A 207 -0.75 -17.71 -21.43
C HIS A 207 -1.02 -16.95 -20.13
N ASP A 208 -0.53 -17.52 -19.02
CA ASP A 208 -0.56 -16.93 -17.68
C ASP A 208 0.89 -16.75 -17.23
N PHE A 209 1.47 -15.59 -17.56
CA PHE A 209 2.86 -15.22 -17.24
C PHE A 209 3.00 -14.69 -15.80
N SER A 210 2.52 -15.44 -14.80
CA SER A 210 2.60 -15.04 -13.40
C SER A 210 3.69 -15.75 -12.60
N GLU A 211 4.43 -16.70 -13.20
CA GLU A 211 5.61 -17.31 -12.59
C GLU A 211 6.83 -16.42 -12.80
N TRP A 212 7.47 -15.98 -11.72
CA TRP A 212 8.66 -15.13 -11.78
C TRP A 212 9.91 -15.99 -11.89
N MET A 213 10.74 -15.73 -12.91
CA MET A 213 11.99 -16.47 -13.15
C MET A 213 13.23 -15.72 -12.67
N GLY A 214 13.11 -14.41 -12.43
CA GLY A 214 14.27 -13.57 -12.19
C GLY A 214 14.11 -12.19 -12.79
N VAL A 215 15.26 -11.53 -12.90
CA VAL A 215 15.44 -10.35 -13.75
C VAL A 215 16.19 -10.84 -14.99
N SER A 216 15.78 -10.42 -16.19
CA SER A 216 16.49 -10.76 -17.42
C SER A 216 17.89 -10.14 -17.40
N ASP A 217 18.89 -10.88 -17.86
CA ASP A 217 20.27 -10.37 -18.04
C ASP A 217 20.34 -9.27 -19.11
N ILE A 218 19.24 -9.06 -19.84
CA ILE A 218 19.09 -8.12 -20.94
C ILE A 218 18.09 -7.05 -20.49
N GLY A 219 18.60 -6.00 -19.85
CA GLY A 219 17.82 -4.79 -19.59
C GLY A 219 17.14 -4.68 -18.22
N ASP A 220 17.54 -5.50 -17.24
CA ASP A 220 17.11 -5.41 -15.85
C ASP A 220 15.57 -5.47 -15.65
N ARG A 221 14.87 -6.24 -16.48
CA ARG A 221 13.40 -6.37 -16.46
C ARG A 221 12.94 -7.67 -15.79
N PRO A 222 11.79 -7.68 -15.09
CA PRO A 222 11.13 -8.92 -14.68
C PRO A 222 11.01 -9.93 -15.83
N LEU A 223 11.55 -11.13 -15.64
CA LEU A 223 11.41 -12.24 -16.58
C LEU A 223 10.30 -13.17 -16.07
N MET A 224 9.23 -13.26 -16.84
CA MET A 224 8.00 -13.96 -16.45
C MET A 224 7.78 -15.21 -17.30
N LYS A 225 7.40 -16.31 -16.67
CA LYS A 225 7.14 -17.61 -17.29
C LYS A 225 5.65 -17.96 -17.28
N CYS A 226 5.18 -18.55 -18.38
CA CYS A 226 3.84 -19.12 -18.45
C CYS A 226 3.72 -20.34 -17.54
N LYS A 227 2.65 -20.45 -16.74
CA LYS A 227 2.45 -21.62 -15.86
C LYS A 227 2.24 -22.96 -16.58
N ILE A 228 1.83 -22.93 -17.85
CA ILE A 228 1.42 -24.12 -18.60
C ILE A 228 2.50 -24.56 -19.59
N CYS A 229 3.20 -23.61 -20.22
CA CYS A 229 4.27 -23.88 -21.18
C CYS A 229 5.55 -23.12 -20.82
N ASP A 230 6.65 -23.45 -21.49
CA ASP A 230 7.95 -22.84 -21.14
C ASP A 230 8.18 -21.44 -21.71
N LEU A 231 7.18 -20.80 -22.34
CA LEU A 231 7.34 -19.45 -22.87
C LEU A 231 7.67 -18.44 -21.78
N LEU A 232 8.51 -17.49 -22.17
CA LEU A 232 8.96 -16.39 -21.32
C LEU A 232 8.58 -15.06 -21.96
N THR A 233 8.32 -14.07 -21.13
CA THR A 233 8.18 -12.68 -21.56
C THR A 233 8.91 -11.77 -20.59
N GLU A 234 9.32 -10.62 -21.08
CA GLU A 234 9.71 -9.52 -20.21
C GLU A 234 8.50 -8.71 -19.84
N ASP A 235 8.57 -8.11 -18.65
CA ASP A 235 7.59 -7.17 -18.14
C ASP A 235 8.28 -5.94 -17.58
N ASP A 236 7.54 -4.85 -17.38
CA ASP A 236 8.04 -3.70 -16.63
C ASP A 236 7.78 -3.84 -15.12
N TYR A 237 6.71 -4.55 -14.72
CA TYR A 237 6.49 -4.93 -13.32
C TYR A 237 6.08 -6.40 -13.16
N PRO A 238 6.31 -7.00 -11.98
CA PRO A 238 5.95 -8.40 -11.76
C PRO A 238 4.44 -8.66 -11.73
N ASN A 239 4.02 -9.76 -12.37
CA ASN A 239 2.62 -10.22 -12.40
C ASN A 239 2.13 -11.00 -11.18
N ASN A 240 2.85 -10.87 -10.06
CA ASN A 240 2.41 -11.45 -8.81
C ASN A 240 2.70 -10.54 -7.61
N MET A 241 1.84 -10.71 -6.61
CA MET A 241 1.90 -9.96 -5.36
C MET A 241 3.19 -10.23 -4.56
N GLN A 242 3.81 -11.40 -4.70
CA GLN A 242 4.98 -11.79 -3.91
C GLN A 242 6.23 -10.99 -4.26
N TYR A 243 6.44 -10.69 -5.55
CA TYR A 243 7.61 -9.96 -6.04
C TYR A 243 7.32 -8.50 -6.40
N SER A 244 6.13 -8.00 -6.05
CA SER A 244 5.71 -6.62 -6.30
C SER A 244 6.74 -5.57 -5.86
N ILE A 245 6.81 -4.45 -6.58
CA ILE A 245 7.78 -3.38 -6.33
C ILE A 245 7.20 -2.35 -5.34
N MET A 246 8.01 -1.88 -4.39
CA MET A 246 7.61 -0.84 -3.44
C MET A 246 7.41 0.50 -4.15
N MET A 247 6.29 1.16 -3.90
CA MET A 247 6.02 2.51 -4.40
C MET A 247 6.49 3.59 -3.45
N ASP A 248 7.05 4.66 -4.02
CA ASP A 248 7.34 5.89 -3.30
C ASP A 248 6.11 6.82 -3.31
N TYR A 249 5.81 7.40 -2.15
CA TYR A 249 4.72 8.35 -2.00
C TYR A 249 4.97 9.66 -2.76
N ASP A 250 3.90 10.26 -3.26
CA ASP A 250 3.87 11.54 -3.98
C ASP A 250 4.76 11.55 -5.24
N THR A 251 5.01 10.36 -5.80
CA THR A 251 5.70 10.15 -7.07
C THR A 251 4.78 9.47 -8.08
N THR A 252 4.97 9.79 -9.36
CA THR A 252 4.25 9.14 -10.44
C THR A 252 5.10 8.00 -11.02
N THR A 253 4.61 6.78 -10.88
CA THR A 253 5.18 5.58 -11.50
C THR A 253 4.52 5.35 -12.86
N SER A 254 5.31 5.20 -13.92
CA SER A 254 4.78 4.84 -15.26
C SER A 254 4.89 3.35 -15.48
N GLY A 255 3.87 2.75 -16.10
CA GLY A 255 3.92 1.35 -16.49
C GLY A 255 3.15 1.06 -17.76
N LYS A 256 3.19 -0.19 -18.20
CA LYS A 256 2.56 -0.65 -19.43
C LYS A 256 2.06 -2.08 -19.26
N ILE A 257 0.77 -2.27 -19.48
CA ILE A 257 0.23 -3.59 -19.78
C ILE A 257 0.82 -4.02 -21.14
N ASN A 258 1.69 -5.01 -21.14
CA ASN A 258 2.53 -5.48 -22.25
C ASN A 258 1.86 -6.58 -23.08
N TYR A 259 0.98 -7.38 -22.47
CA TYR A 259 0.30 -8.49 -23.13
C TYR A 259 -1.06 -8.81 -22.49
N SER A 260 -1.84 -9.68 -23.15
CA SER A 260 -3.14 -10.09 -22.62
C SER A 260 -2.98 -10.87 -21.32
N GLY A 261 -3.65 -10.40 -20.26
CA GLY A 261 -3.59 -11.02 -18.93
C GLY A 261 -2.50 -10.44 -18.03
N ASP A 262 -1.71 -9.48 -18.53
CA ASP A 262 -0.69 -8.77 -17.79
C ASP A 262 -1.28 -7.89 -16.66
N VAL A 263 -0.60 -7.88 -15.51
CA VAL A 263 -1.10 -7.38 -14.22
C VAL A 263 0.02 -6.86 -13.32
N ASP A 264 0.30 -5.57 -13.36
CA ASP A 264 1.36 -5.00 -12.54
C ASP A 264 1.00 -4.95 -11.05
N TRP A 265 1.85 -5.54 -10.21
CA TRP A 265 1.73 -5.48 -8.76
C TRP A 265 2.71 -4.52 -8.11
N PHE A 266 2.17 -3.68 -7.24
CA PHE A 266 2.89 -2.71 -6.45
C PHE A 266 2.66 -2.93 -4.96
N LYS A 267 3.69 -2.73 -4.15
CA LYS A 267 3.64 -2.77 -2.69
C LYS A 267 3.61 -1.36 -2.12
N ILE A 268 2.77 -1.18 -1.11
CA ILE A 268 2.66 0.05 -0.34
C ILE A 268 2.92 -0.28 1.12
N ASP A 269 3.70 0.55 1.80
CA ASP A 269 3.86 0.51 3.24
C ASP A 269 3.23 1.76 3.86
N ALA A 270 2.05 1.61 4.46
CA ALA A 270 1.35 2.67 5.18
C ALA A 270 1.98 2.84 6.57
N PRO A 271 2.79 3.89 6.82
CA PRO A 271 3.60 3.98 8.04
C PRO A 271 2.77 4.23 9.31
N TYR A 272 1.59 4.80 9.16
CA TYR A 272 0.63 5.16 10.21
C TYR A 272 -0.80 5.05 9.68
N LYS A 273 -1.76 5.07 10.62
CA LYS A 273 -3.17 5.24 10.27
C LYS A 273 -3.36 6.65 9.71
N GLY A 274 -4.02 6.78 8.57
CA GLY A 274 -4.19 8.11 7.96
C GLY A 274 -4.92 8.10 6.63
N GLY A 275 -5.07 9.29 6.06
CA GLY A 275 -5.64 9.48 4.73
C GLY A 275 -4.62 9.23 3.63
N TYR A 276 -5.03 8.54 2.58
CA TYR A 276 -4.22 8.25 1.41
C TYR A 276 -5.02 8.53 0.14
N THR A 277 -4.31 8.89 -0.92
CA THR A 277 -4.87 8.99 -2.27
C THR A 277 -4.21 7.98 -3.16
N VAL A 278 -4.98 7.32 -4.02
CA VAL A 278 -4.44 6.50 -5.10
C VAL A 278 -5.02 6.96 -6.41
N ARG A 279 -4.14 7.18 -7.39
CA ARG A 279 -4.54 7.58 -8.72
C ARG A 279 -3.95 6.66 -9.77
N THR A 280 -4.77 6.24 -10.73
CA THR A 280 -4.31 5.55 -11.93
C THR A 280 -4.90 6.18 -13.17
N VAL A 281 -4.06 6.47 -14.16
CA VAL A 281 -4.44 7.08 -15.44
C VAL A 281 -3.94 6.19 -16.57
N GLY A 282 -4.86 5.63 -17.37
CA GLY A 282 -4.54 4.92 -18.60
C GLY A 282 -4.41 5.90 -19.78
N LYS A 283 -3.42 5.67 -20.65
CA LYS A 283 -3.16 6.50 -21.83
C LYS A 283 -3.81 5.88 -23.07
N ASN A 284 -4.40 6.70 -23.93
CA ASN A 284 -4.97 6.29 -25.22
C ASN A 284 -5.98 5.12 -25.12
N MET A 285 -6.79 5.10 -24.06
CA MET A 285 -7.61 3.93 -23.71
C MET A 285 -8.72 3.59 -24.71
N GLY A 286 -9.18 4.51 -25.56
CA GLY A 286 -10.32 4.25 -26.45
C GLY A 286 -11.55 3.74 -25.68
N ASN A 287 -12.03 2.53 -26.01
CA ASN A 287 -13.10 1.83 -25.28
C ASN A 287 -12.60 0.90 -24.16
N GLY A 288 -11.29 0.88 -23.91
CA GLY A 288 -10.64 0.12 -22.85
C GLY A 288 -10.89 0.70 -21.45
N THR A 289 -10.50 -0.05 -20.43
CA THR A 289 -10.68 0.32 -19.02
C THR A 289 -9.48 -0.17 -18.21
N MET A 290 -8.93 0.69 -17.36
CA MET A 290 -7.98 0.28 -16.33
C MET A 290 -8.75 -0.22 -15.12
N TYR A 291 -8.21 -1.26 -14.49
CA TYR A 291 -8.66 -1.80 -13.22
C TYR A 291 -7.58 -1.54 -12.18
N LEU A 292 -7.99 -0.94 -11.06
CA LEU A 292 -7.13 -0.69 -9.91
C LEU A 292 -7.73 -1.41 -8.71
N ASN A 293 -6.98 -2.35 -8.15
CA ASN A 293 -7.41 -3.12 -7.00
C ASN A 293 -6.45 -2.91 -5.83
N LEU A 294 -6.99 -2.69 -4.64
CA LEU A 294 -6.22 -2.65 -3.40
C LEU A 294 -6.44 -3.94 -2.63
N TYR A 295 -5.36 -4.59 -2.23
CA TYR A 295 -5.34 -5.82 -1.44
C TYR A 295 -4.64 -5.58 -0.10
N SER A 296 -5.12 -6.30 0.92
CA SER A 296 -4.44 -6.42 2.22
C SER A 296 -3.17 -7.26 2.10
N GLU A 297 -2.30 -7.21 3.13
CA GLU A 297 -1.11 -8.07 3.23
C GLU A 297 -1.40 -9.57 3.07
N LYS A 298 -2.60 -10.03 3.44
CA LYS A 298 -3.04 -11.43 3.31
C LYS A 298 -3.59 -11.78 1.92
N GLY A 299 -3.60 -10.83 0.99
CA GLY A 299 -4.14 -11.03 -0.36
C GLY A 299 -5.66 -10.93 -0.46
N ASN A 300 -6.36 -10.45 0.58
CA ASN A 300 -7.79 -10.18 0.49
C ASN A 300 -8.04 -8.84 -0.22
N LEU A 301 -8.96 -8.83 -1.17
CA LEU A 301 -9.40 -7.61 -1.87
C LEU A 301 -10.11 -6.67 -0.90
N ILE A 302 -9.63 -5.43 -0.80
CA ILE A 302 -10.22 -4.35 0.01
C ILE A 302 -11.08 -3.45 -0.88
N HIS A 303 -10.51 -3.00 -2.01
CA HIS A 303 -11.19 -2.10 -2.94
C HIS A 303 -10.94 -2.49 -4.40
N SER A 304 -11.91 -2.18 -5.25
CA SER A 304 -11.84 -2.36 -6.70
C SER A 304 -12.40 -1.12 -7.38
N TRP A 305 -11.59 -0.50 -8.22
CA TRP A 305 -11.97 0.64 -9.02
C TRP A 305 -11.70 0.34 -10.50
N GLN A 306 -12.46 1.00 -11.37
CA GLN A 306 -12.32 0.87 -12.80
C GLN A 306 -12.53 2.24 -13.48
N GLY A 307 -11.80 2.51 -14.55
CA GLY A 307 -11.93 3.73 -15.34
C GLY A 307 -10.70 4.03 -16.19
N GLY A 308 -10.68 5.18 -16.86
CA GLY A 308 -9.50 5.70 -17.57
C GLY A 308 -8.64 6.64 -16.71
N ASP A 309 -9.25 7.34 -15.76
CA ASP A 309 -8.60 8.13 -14.72
C ASP A 309 -9.37 7.89 -13.42
N THR A 310 -8.75 7.22 -12.47
CA THR A 310 -9.32 6.95 -11.16
C THR A 310 -8.50 7.73 -10.16
N ASN A 311 -9.10 8.67 -9.42
CA ASN A 311 -8.50 9.30 -8.24
C ASN A 311 -9.39 8.98 -7.04
N LYS A 312 -8.83 8.28 -6.05
CA LYS A 312 -9.58 7.73 -4.93
C LYS A 312 -8.90 8.09 -3.62
N TYR A 313 -9.71 8.59 -2.70
CA TYR A 313 -9.32 8.82 -1.33
C TYR A 313 -9.73 7.63 -0.47
N LEU A 314 -8.89 7.26 0.49
CA LEU A 314 -9.10 6.13 1.38
C LEU A 314 -8.38 6.37 2.72
N VAL A 315 -8.79 5.65 3.75
CA VAL A 315 -8.14 5.66 5.07
C VAL A 315 -7.57 4.27 5.30
N LEU A 316 -6.26 4.18 5.56
CA LEU A 316 -5.59 2.91 5.85
C LEU A 316 -5.14 2.90 7.29
N GLU A 317 -5.19 1.73 7.90
CA GLU A 317 -4.42 1.43 9.11
C GLU A 317 -2.95 1.24 8.77
N LYS A 318 -2.08 1.43 9.76
CA LYS A 318 -0.65 1.13 9.62
C LYS A 318 -0.44 -0.31 9.14
N GLY A 319 0.35 -0.50 8.09
CA GLY A 319 0.71 -1.82 7.58
C GLY A 319 0.95 -1.87 6.09
N VAL A 320 1.12 -3.09 5.59
CA VAL A 320 1.45 -3.36 4.19
C VAL A 320 0.19 -3.61 3.36
N TYR A 321 0.14 -2.99 2.19
CA TYR A 321 -0.92 -3.15 1.20
C TYR A 321 -0.33 -3.36 -0.19
N TYR A 322 -1.17 -3.82 -1.12
CA TYR A 322 -0.75 -4.09 -2.48
C TYR A 322 -1.75 -3.51 -3.47
N LEU A 323 -1.25 -2.77 -4.46
CA LEU A 323 -2.03 -2.36 -5.62
C LEU A 323 -1.79 -3.34 -6.76
N ARG A 324 -2.87 -3.70 -7.44
CA ARG A 324 -2.82 -4.40 -8.72
C ARG A 324 -3.42 -3.51 -9.79
N VAL A 325 -2.65 -3.24 -10.83
CA VAL A 325 -3.08 -2.53 -12.02
C VAL A 325 -3.30 -3.55 -13.13
N ALA A 326 -4.39 -3.42 -13.88
CA ALA A 326 -4.68 -4.27 -15.04
C ALA A 326 -5.49 -3.49 -16.07
N SER A 327 -5.62 -4.03 -17.29
CA SER A 327 -6.43 -3.41 -18.35
C SER A 327 -7.35 -4.42 -19.03
N SER A 328 -8.45 -3.94 -19.62
CA SER A 328 -9.25 -4.73 -20.56
C SER A 328 -8.64 -4.78 -21.97
N LEU A 329 -7.61 -3.98 -22.25
CA LEU A 329 -6.86 -4.01 -23.49
C LEU A 329 -5.71 -5.01 -23.41
N VAL A 330 -5.28 -5.52 -24.56
CA VAL A 330 -4.08 -6.37 -24.68
C VAL A 330 -2.82 -5.58 -24.31
N THR A 331 -2.79 -4.30 -24.66
CA THR A 331 -1.70 -3.40 -24.26
C THR A 331 -2.24 -2.04 -23.84
N ALA A 332 -1.68 -1.45 -22.79
CA ALA A 332 -2.05 -0.11 -22.34
C ALA A 332 -0.93 0.53 -21.51
N ASP A 333 -0.45 1.70 -21.92
CA ASP A 333 0.41 2.52 -21.07
C ASP A 333 -0.42 3.20 -19.98
N TYR A 334 0.12 3.33 -18.77
CA TYR A 334 -0.55 4.00 -17.68
C TYR A 334 0.46 4.71 -16.76
N THR A 335 -0.09 5.50 -15.83
CA THR A 335 0.62 5.99 -14.67
C THR A 335 -0.15 5.67 -13.40
N VAL A 336 0.55 5.32 -12.33
CA VAL A 336 -0.02 5.13 -10.99
C VAL A 336 0.73 6.01 -9.99
N GLU A 337 -0.01 6.59 -9.06
CA GLU A 337 0.49 7.48 -8.02
C GLU A 337 -0.21 7.14 -6.71
N ILE A 338 0.56 7.16 -5.62
CA ILE A 338 0.02 7.10 -4.27
C ILE A 338 0.48 8.32 -3.47
N GLY A 339 -0.46 9.04 -2.89
CA GLY A 339 -0.20 10.14 -1.96
C GLY A 339 -0.63 9.78 -0.54
N LYS A 340 -0.10 10.51 0.44
CA LYS A 340 -0.47 10.36 1.86
C LYS A 340 -0.68 11.71 2.54
N SER A 341 -1.59 11.75 3.50
CA SER A 341 -1.72 12.89 4.42
C SER A 341 -0.55 12.94 5.39
N GLU A 342 -0.43 14.04 6.12
CA GLU A 342 0.46 14.11 7.28
C GLU A 342 0.04 13.08 8.35
N GLU A 343 1.02 12.64 9.15
CA GLU A 343 0.76 11.78 10.30
C GLU A 343 -0.07 12.53 11.33
N ASP A 344 -1.13 11.88 11.79
CA ASP A 344 -1.96 12.41 12.84
C ASP A 344 -1.20 12.39 14.19
N GLN A 345 -1.20 13.54 14.87
CA GLN A 345 -0.46 13.73 16.12
C GLN A 345 -1.36 13.52 17.35
N VAL A 346 -2.66 13.42 17.17
CA VAL A 346 -3.63 13.25 18.25
C VAL A 346 -4.38 11.95 18.04
N GLY A 347 -4.54 11.15 19.11
CA GLY A 347 -5.18 9.85 18.99
C GLY A 347 -6.67 9.93 18.70
N ASP A 348 -7.18 9.02 17.86
CA ASP A 348 -8.61 8.90 17.52
C ASP A 348 -9.50 8.23 18.58
N THR A 349 -8.90 7.84 19.71
CA THR A 349 -9.59 7.10 20.75
C THR A 349 -9.34 7.68 22.13
N LEU A 350 -10.25 7.40 23.05
CA LEU A 350 -10.08 7.76 24.47
C LEU A 350 -8.79 7.17 25.08
N ALA A 351 -8.35 6.01 24.61
CA ALA A 351 -7.14 5.34 25.12
C ALA A 351 -5.84 6.05 24.68
N ASP A 352 -5.87 6.71 23.53
CA ASP A 352 -4.71 7.36 22.90
C ASP A 352 -4.77 8.89 23.03
N ALA A 353 -5.63 9.40 23.92
CA ALA A 353 -5.89 10.82 24.05
C ALA A 353 -4.65 11.62 24.50
N THR A 354 -4.39 12.74 23.82
CA THR A 354 -3.26 13.65 24.11
C THR A 354 -3.59 14.58 25.26
N GLU A 355 -2.65 14.86 26.17
CA GLU A 355 -2.88 15.81 27.27
C GLU A 355 -3.14 17.23 26.74
N LEU A 356 -4.29 17.83 27.10
CA LEU A 356 -4.59 19.24 26.86
C LEU A 356 -4.36 20.03 28.14
N LYS A 357 -3.29 20.84 28.14
CA LYS A 357 -2.90 21.67 29.27
C LYS A 357 -3.76 22.92 29.36
N PHE A 358 -4.08 23.33 30.57
CA PHE A 358 -4.82 24.56 30.81
C PHE A 358 -4.08 25.80 30.30
N ASP A 359 -4.86 26.78 29.84
CA ASP A 359 -4.42 28.10 29.39
C ASP A 359 -3.36 28.03 28.27
N THR A 360 -3.39 26.94 27.50
CA THR A 360 -2.54 26.70 26.33
C THR A 360 -3.41 26.57 25.09
N LEU A 361 -3.17 27.43 24.11
CA LEU A 361 -3.78 27.32 22.79
C LEU A 361 -3.04 26.26 21.98
N VAL A 362 -3.73 25.18 21.62
CA VAL A 362 -3.23 24.09 20.80
C VAL A 362 -3.77 24.26 19.38
N GLU A 363 -2.92 24.14 18.37
CA GLU A 363 -3.29 24.16 16.95
C GLU A 363 -3.14 22.76 16.38
N GLU A 364 -4.22 22.21 15.83
CA GLU A 364 -4.27 20.84 15.33
C GLU A 364 -5.11 20.78 14.05
N LYS A 365 -5.19 19.59 13.48
CA LYS A 365 -5.86 19.34 12.21
C LYS A 365 -6.58 18.01 12.28
N ILE A 366 -7.81 18.00 11.79
CA ILE A 366 -8.46 16.76 11.35
C ILE A 366 -7.77 16.36 10.05
N ASN A 367 -6.96 15.31 10.10
CA ASN A 367 -6.05 14.84 9.06
C ASN A 367 -6.76 14.03 7.97
N TYR A 368 -7.86 13.36 8.32
CA TYR A 368 -8.59 12.52 7.37
C TYR A 368 -10.07 12.34 7.69
N SER A 369 -10.83 11.80 6.73
CA SER A 369 -12.27 11.60 6.95
C SER A 369 -12.52 10.58 8.06
N GLY A 370 -13.23 11.01 9.10
CA GLY A 370 -13.54 10.17 10.26
C GLY A 370 -12.52 10.25 11.40
N ASP A 371 -11.43 10.99 11.21
CA ASP A 371 -10.52 11.41 12.26
C ASP A 371 -11.29 12.12 13.38
N ALA A 372 -10.94 11.77 14.61
CA ALA A 372 -11.46 12.41 15.79
C ALA A 372 -10.42 12.54 16.88
N ASP A 373 -9.71 13.66 16.90
CA ASP A 373 -8.79 14.04 17.97
C ASP A 373 -9.38 13.96 19.39
N TRP A 374 -8.79 13.12 20.23
CA TRP A 374 -9.10 13.05 21.66
C TRP A 374 -8.04 13.72 22.50
N PHE A 375 -8.50 14.60 23.38
CA PHE A 375 -7.69 15.26 24.38
C PHE A 375 -8.08 14.82 25.80
N LYS A 376 -7.09 14.63 26.66
CA LYS A 376 -7.26 14.36 28.08
C LYS A 376 -7.11 15.64 28.89
N ILE A 377 -8.03 15.88 29.80
CA ILE A 377 -8.05 17.01 30.73
C ILE A 377 -8.04 16.46 32.16
N ASP A 378 -7.15 16.93 33.02
CA ASP A 378 -7.15 16.62 34.45
C ASP A 378 -7.58 17.85 35.25
N ALA A 379 -8.88 17.94 35.55
CA ALA A 379 -9.47 19.05 36.30
C ALA A 379 -8.96 19.00 37.76
N PRO A 380 -8.13 19.97 38.20
CA PRO A 380 -7.42 19.87 39.48
C PRO A 380 -8.34 20.04 40.70
N TYR A 381 -9.47 20.74 40.52
CA TYR A 381 -10.42 21.08 41.56
C TYR A 381 -11.84 21.18 40.99
N LYS A 382 -12.83 21.25 41.88
CA LYS A 382 -14.17 21.64 41.48
C LYS A 382 -14.18 23.13 41.14
N GLY A 383 -14.75 23.49 40.00
CA GLY A 383 -14.89 24.89 39.62
C GLY A 383 -15.32 25.12 38.18
N GLY A 384 -15.28 26.38 37.78
CA GLY A 384 -15.57 26.81 36.43
C GLY A 384 -14.40 26.61 35.47
N TYR A 385 -14.74 26.27 34.24
CA TYR A 385 -13.79 26.11 33.14
C TYR A 385 -14.41 26.64 31.85
N THR A 386 -13.56 27.02 30.91
CA THR A 386 -13.96 27.40 29.55
C THR A 386 -13.31 26.49 28.55
N VAL A 387 -14.07 25.88 27.65
CA VAL A 387 -13.52 25.18 26.50
C VAL A 387 -13.81 25.99 25.26
N ARG A 388 -12.76 26.26 24.49
CA ARG A 388 -12.85 26.97 23.23
C ARG A 388 -12.29 26.12 22.09
N THR A 389 -13.02 26.06 20.99
CA THR A 389 -12.55 25.46 19.74
C THR A 389 -12.91 26.35 18.57
N VAL A 390 -11.94 26.63 17.68
CA VAL A 390 -12.13 27.46 16.49
C VAL A 390 -11.66 26.69 15.27
N GLY A 391 -12.57 26.31 14.38
CA GLY A 391 -12.24 25.75 13.07
C GLY A 391 -11.80 26.85 12.09
N LYS A 392 -10.71 26.63 11.38
CA LYS A 392 -10.15 27.55 10.38
C LYS A 392 -10.68 27.17 8.99
N ASN A 393 -11.05 28.16 8.18
CA ASN A 393 -11.47 27.98 6.77
C ASN A 393 -12.59 26.93 6.54
N MET A 394 -13.53 26.82 7.48
CA MET A 394 -14.51 25.73 7.52
C MET A 394 -15.52 25.69 6.36
N GLY A 395 -15.70 26.76 5.58
CA GLY A 395 -16.73 26.81 4.53
C GLY A 395 -18.12 26.41 5.06
N ASN A 396 -18.71 25.36 4.47
CA ASN A 396 -19.98 24.76 4.93
C ASN A 396 -19.80 23.62 5.96
N GLY A 397 -18.56 23.34 6.38
CA GLY A 397 -18.22 22.33 7.36
C GLY A 397 -18.59 22.74 8.79
N THR A 398 -18.63 21.75 9.68
CA THR A 398 -18.96 21.93 11.11
C THR A 398 -17.94 21.18 11.96
N MET A 399 -17.42 21.82 13.01
CA MET A 399 -16.69 21.12 14.06
C MET A 399 -17.67 20.56 15.08
N TYR A 400 -17.39 19.36 15.57
CA TYR A 400 -18.09 18.69 16.65
C TYR A 400 -17.17 18.61 17.86
N LEU A 401 -17.69 19.07 19.00
CA LEU A 401 -16.96 19.11 20.26
C LEU A 401 -17.74 18.35 21.32
N ASN A 402 -17.16 17.28 21.84
CA ASN A 402 -17.82 16.41 22.81
C ASN A 402 -16.96 16.27 24.07
N LEU A 403 -17.56 16.53 25.23
CA LEU A 403 -16.91 16.28 26.52
C LEU A 403 -17.42 14.96 27.10
N TYR A 404 -16.50 14.09 27.49
CA TYR A 404 -16.76 12.80 28.09
C TYR A 404 -16.18 12.74 29.51
N SER A 405 -16.85 11.97 30.37
CA SER A 405 -16.32 11.57 31.67
C SER A 405 -15.15 10.58 31.53
N GLU A 406 -14.41 10.35 32.61
CA GLU A 406 -13.35 9.32 32.67
C GLU A 406 -13.82 7.93 32.19
N LYS A 407 -15.09 7.59 32.43
CA LYS A 407 -15.70 6.32 32.04
C LYS A 407 -16.19 6.28 30.58
N GLY A 408 -15.96 7.33 29.81
CA GLY A 408 -16.41 7.44 28.41
C GLY A 408 -17.88 7.79 28.23
N ASN A 409 -18.60 8.20 29.28
CA ASN A 409 -19.98 8.70 29.13
C ASN A 409 -19.97 10.14 28.64
N LEU A 410 -20.77 10.44 27.61
CA LEU A 410 -20.95 11.79 27.09
C LEU A 410 -21.60 12.71 28.14
N ILE A 411 -20.96 13.83 28.42
CA ILE A 411 -21.42 14.88 29.34
C ILE A 411 -22.02 16.04 28.55
N HIS A 412 -21.28 16.54 27.54
CA HIS A 412 -21.69 17.65 26.70
C HIS A 412 -21.39 17.41 25.23
N SER A 413 -22.22 18.00 24.37
CA SER A 413 -22.06 17.98 22.92
C SER A 413 -22.34 19.37 22.36
N TRP A 414 -21.38 19.91 21.62
CA TRP A 414 -21.49 21.18 20.94
C TRP A 414 -21.09 21.01 19.47
N GLN A 415 -21.56 21.94 18.64
CA GLN A 415 -21.23 21.97 17.22
C GLN A 415 -21.17 23.42 16.74
N GLY A 416 -20.28 23.72 15.80
CA GLY A 416 -20.13 25.05 15.20
C GLY A 416 -18.73 25.29 14.63
N GLY A 417 -18.48 26.50 14.14
CA GLY A 417 -17.16 26.93 13.66
C GLY A 417 -16.30 27.63 14.73
N ASP A 418 -16.92 28.40 15.64
CA ASP A 418 -16.28 28.94 16.85
C ASP A 418 -17.20 28.60 18.03
N THR A 419 -16.68 27.77 18.93
CA THR A 419 -17.37 27.31 20.11
C THR A 419 -16.60 27.83 21.31
N ASN A 420 -17.23 28.67 22.14
CA ASN A 420 -16.71 29.04 23.46
C ASN A 420 -17.78 28.70 24.50
N LYS A 421 -17.47 27.74 25.38
CA LYS A 421 -18.43 27.16 26.31
C LYS A 421 -17.87 27.20 27.73
N TYR A 422 -18.71 27.70 28.62
CA TYR A 422 -18.47 27.64 30.05
C TYR A 422 -19.05 26.34 30.60
N LEU A 423 -18.33 25.72 31.53
CA LEU A 423 -18.73 24.47 32.17
C LEU A 423 -18.21 24.41 33.61
N VAL A 424 -18.87 23.63 34.45
CA VAL A 424 -18.46 23.38 35.83
C VAL A 424 -18.08 21.90 35.92
N LEU A 425 -16.85 21.62 36.34
CA LEU A 425 -16.37 20.24 36.52
C LEU A 425 -16.04 20.00 37.97
N GLU A 426 -16.21 18.75 38.37
CA GLU A 426 -15.63 18.22 39.59
C GLU A 426 -14.13 17.96 39.37
N LYS A 427 -13.39 17.78 40.46
CA LYS A 427 -12.02 17.30 40.37
C LYS A 427 -11.98 15.92 39.70
N GLY A 428 -11.16 15.76 38.67
CA GLY A 428 -10.95 14.46 38.03
C GLY A 428 -10.61 14.54 36.54
N VAL A 429 -10.58 13.37 35.91
CA VAL A 429 -10.19 13.22 34.50
C VAL A 429 -11.42 13.31 33.58
N TYR A 430 -11.26 14.07 32.51
CA TYR A 430 -12.24 14.24 31.44
C TYR A 430 -11.57 14.10 30.07
N TYR A 431 -12.37 13.83 29.04
CA TYR A 431 -11.88 13.72 27.67
C TYR A 431 -12.67 14.63 26.74
N LEU A 432 -11.96 15.43 25.96
CA LEU A 432 -12.54 16.30 24.94
C LEU A 432 -12.25 15.70 23.58
N ARG A 433 -13.30 15.33 22.85
CA ARG A 433 -13.20 14.89 21.46
C ARG A 433 -13.51 16.05 20.53
N VAL A 434 -12.62 16.32 19.60
CA VAL A 434 -12.79 17.27 18.49
C VAL A 434 -12.90 16.45 17.20
N ALA A 435 -13.86 16.79 16.34
CA ALA A 435 -14.03 16.15 15.04
C ALA A 435 -14.63 17.12 14.03
N SER A 436 -14.63 16.78 12.74
CA SER A 436 -15.20 17.63 11.68
C SER A 436 -16.11 16.86 10.74
N SER A 437 -17.04 17.57 10.10
CA SER A 437 -17.81 17.06 8.96
C SER A 437 -17.02 17.09 7.63
N LEU A 438 -15.85 17.72 7.61
CA LEU A 438 -14.97 17.79 6.44
C LEU A 438 -13.99 16.60 6.42
N VAL A 439 -13.40 16.34 5.25
CA VAL A 439 -12.32 15.34 5.11
C VAL A 439 -11.08 15.80 5.86
N THR A 440 -10.77 17.09 5.82
CA THR A 440 -9.70 17.71 6.60
C THR A 440 -10.15 19.07 7.14
N ALA A 441 -9.68 19.46 8.31
CA ALA A 441 -9.97 20.77 8.88
C ALA A 441 -8.92 21.18 9.92
N ASP A 442 -8.29 22.34 9.73
CA ASP A 442 -7.42 22.92 10.75
C ASP A 442 -8.28 23.57 11.84
N TYR A 443 -7.88 23.48 13.10
CA TYR A 443 -8.57 24.13 14.20
C TYR A 443 -7.62 24.53 15.33
N THR A 444 -8.11 25.33 16.26
CA THR A 444 -7.47 25.52 17.56
C THR A 444 -8.37 25.04 18.67
N VAL A 445 -7.79 24.52 19.74
CA VAL A 445 -8.49 24.11 20.96
C VAL A 445 -7.75 24.64 22.19
N GLU A 446 -8.51 25.10 23.18
CA GLU A 446 -8.00 25.60 24.44
C GLU A 446 -8.98 25.25 25.56
N ILE A 447 -8.43 24.89 26.72
CA ILE A 447 -9.19 24.85 27.96
C ILE A 447 -8.62 25.86 28.95
N GLY A 448 -9.45 26.78 29.40
CA GLY A 448 -9.16 27.74 30.46
C GLY A 448 -9.79 27.31 31.78
N LYS A 449 -9.19 27.73 32.89
CA LYS A 449 -9.73 27.50 34.24
C LYS A 449 -10.11 28.82 34.92
N SER A 450 -11.20 28.80 35.67
CA SER A 450 -11.51 29.89 36.61
C SER A 450 -10.83 29.62 37.96
N GLU A 451 -10.99 30.57 38.89
CA GLU A 451 -10.60 30.38 40.29
C GLU A 451 -11.29 29.14 40.89
N GLU A 452 -10.54 28.43 41.74
CA GLU A 452 -11.03 27.30 42.54
C GLU A 452 -12.17 27.75 43.45
N ASP A 453 -13.19 26.91 43.56
CA ASP A 453 -14.29 27.08 44.49
C ASP A 453 -13.85 26.70 45.90
N GLN A 454 -13.86 27.67 46.81
CA GLN A 454 -13.34 27.52 48.17
C GLN A 454 -14.39 27.08 49.18
N VAL A 455 -15.68 27.11 48.81
CA VAL A 455 -16.78 26.79 49.70
C VAL A 455 -17.70 25.77 49.03
N GLY A 456 -18.09 24.73 49.76
CA GLY A 456 -18.86 23.64 49.16
C GLY A 456 -20.28 24.05 48.76
N ASP A 457 -20.71 23.61 47.58
CA ASP A 457 -22.06 23.82 47.02
C ASP A 457 -23.19 23.00 47.64
N THR A 458 -22.87 22.11 48.58
CA THR A 458 -23.84 21.22 49.18
C THR A 458 -23.78 21.25 50.70
N LEU A 459 -24.87 20.81 51.34
CA LEU A 459 -24.95 20.66 52.79
C LEU A 459 -23.89 19.68 53.32
N VAL A 460 -23.49 18.67 52.52
CA VAL A 460 -22.48 17.66 52.89
C VAL A 460 -21.08 18.27 52.93
N ASP A 461 -20.81 19.22 52.04
CA ASP A 461 -19.47 19.77 51.80
C ASP A 461 -19.29 21.16 52.45
N ALA A 462 -20.25 21.54 53.30
CA ALA A 462 -20.33 22.88 53.87
C ALA A 462 -19.10 23.26 54.70
N THR A 463 -18.55 24.45 54.43
CA THR A 463 -17.37 25.00 55.12
C THR A 463 -17.75 25.48 56.53
N GLU A 464 -16.94 25.20 57.54
CA GLU A 464 -17.21 25.69 58.90
C GLU A 464 -17.18 27.23 58.95
N LEU A 465 -18.27 27.86 59.39
CA LEU A 465 -18.34 29.29 59.68
C LEU A 465 -18.27 29.51 61.19
N LYS A 466 -17.11 29.97 61.65
CA LYS A 466 -16.83 30.25 63.06
C LYS A 466 -17.44 31.59 63.49
N PHE A 467 -17.88 31.66 64.75
CA PHE A 467 -18.36 32.91 65.32
C PHE A 467 -17.27 33.98 65.32
N ASP A 468 -17.71 35.23 65.15
CA ASP A 468 -16.90 36.44 65.21
C ASP A 468 -15.73 36.47 64.20
N THR A 469 -15.84 35.64 63.16
CA THR A 469 -14.90 35.57 62.04
C THR A 469 -15.57 36.11 60.78
N LEU A 470 -14.95 37.10 60.15
CA LEU A 470 -15.36 37.58 58.84
C LEU A 470 -14.70 36.70 57.77
N VAL A 471 -15.52 35.96 57.02
CA VAL A 471 -15.05 35.15 55.89
C VAL A 471 -15.24 35.95 54.62
N GLU A 472 -14.18 36.07 53.82
CA GLU A 472 -14.28 36.54 52.44
C GLU A 472 -14.41 35.33 51.52
N ALA A 473 -15.42 35.33 50.67
CA ALA A 473 -15.71 34.24 49.74
C ALA A 473 -16.21 34.82 48.41
N LYS A 474 -16.43 33.94 47.45
CA LYS A 474 -16.82 34.31 46.10
C LYS A 474 -17.81 33.28 45.59
N ILE A 475 -18.87 33.77 44.96
CA ILE A 475 -19.67 32.95 44.04
C ILE A 475 -18.82 32.85 42.77
N ASN A 476 -18.28 31.68 42.49
CA ASN A 476 -17.30 31.38 41.46
C ASN A 476 -17.95 31.11 40.09
N TYR A 477 -19.19 30.64 40.06
CA TYR A 477 -19.90 30.28 38.83
C TYR A 477 -21.42 30.43 38.90
N SER A 478 -22.07 30.38 37.73
CA SER A 478 -23.53 30.39 37.69
C SER A 478 -24.09 29.13 38.34
N GLY A 479 -24.92 29.31 39.37
CA GLY A 479 -25.51 28.20 40.13
C GLY A 479 -24.71 27.78 41.36
N ASP A 480 -23.50 28.32 41.53
CA ASP A 480 -22.72 28.21 42.77
C ASP A 480 -23.57 28.66 43.96
N ALA A 481 -23.50 27.83 45.00
CA ALA A 481 -24.23 28.02 46.23
C ALA A 481 -23.37 27.63 47.43
N ASP A 482 -22.44 28.49 47.81
CA ASP A 482 -21.67 28.39 49.05
C ASP A 482 -22.49 28.00 50.31
N TRP A 483 -22.25 26.80 50.84
CA TRP A 483 -22.79 26.35 52.12
C TRP A 483 -21.77 26.47 53.24
N PHE A 484 -22.24 27.02 54.35
CA PHE A 484 -21.51 27.10 55.59
C PHE A 484 -22.18 26.31 56.70
N LYS A 485 -21.40 25.59 57.51
CA LYS A 485 -21.86 24.90 58.71
C LYS A 485 -21.61 25.76 59.95
N ILE A 486 -22.62 25.91 60.79
CA ILE A 486 -22.59 26.69 62.03
C ILE A 486 -22.95 25.76 63.18
N ASP A 487 -22.10 25.64 64.19
CA ASP A 487 -22.38 24.90 65.42
C ASP A 487 -22.75 25.86 66.55
N VAL A 488 -24.04 26.00 66.84
CA VAL A 488 -24.57 26.91 67.85
C VAL A 488 -24.42 26.29 69.24
N PRO A 489 -23.60 26.86 70.14
CA PRO A 489 -23.21 26.21 71.39
C PRO A 489 -24.29 26.24 72.48
N TYR A 490 -25.20 27.21 72.44
CA TYR A 490 -26.29 27.40 73.40
C TYR A 490 -27.40 28.24 72.77
N LYS A 491 -28.58 28.24 73.38
CA LYS A 491 -29.67 29.13 72.97
C LYS A 491 -29.26 30.60 73.17
N GLY A 492 -29.49 31.45 72.17
CA GLY A 492 -29.14 32.88 72.28
C GLY A 492 -29.49 33.70 71.05
N GLY A 493 -29.23 35.00 71.14
CA GLY A 493 -29.30 35.94 70.02
C GLY A 493 -28.03 35.92 69.19
N TYR A 494 -28.19 35.86 67.87
CA TYR A 494 -27.10 35.88 66.91
C TYR A 494 -27.44 36.82 65.77
N THR A 495 -26.40 37.40 65.17
CA THR A 495 -26.53 38.24 63.98
C THR A 495 -25.77 37.58 62.85
N VAL A 496 -26.45 37.31 61.74
CA VAL A 496 -25.80 36.89 60.49
C VAL A 496 -25.77 38.07 59.55
N ARG A 497 -24.59 38.33 58.98
CA ARG A 497 -24.38 39.39 58.02
C ARG A 497 -23.69 38.86 56.77
N THR A 498 -24.22 39.22 55.61
CA THR A 498 -23.60 38.98 54.30
C THR A 498 -23.56 40.29 53.52
N VAL A 499 -22.41 40.62 52.93
CA VAL A 499 -22.20 41.85 52.15
C VAL A 499 -21.61 41.48 50.80
N GLY A 500 -22.37 41.67 49.73
CA GLY A 500 -21.86 41.44 48.38
C GLY A 500 -21.12 42.66 47.81
N LYS A 501 -19.93 42.45 47.23
CA LYS A 501 -19.06 43.51 46.71
C LYS A 501 -19.37 43.78 45.24
N ASN A 502 -19.51 45.07 44.88
CA ASN A 502 -19.66 45.55 43.50
C ASN A 502 -20.82 44.89 42.69
N MET A 503 -21.96 44.66 43.34
CA MET A 503 -23.04 43.85 42.76
C MET A 503 -23.89 44.51 41.67
N GLY A 504 -23.84 45.83 41.49
CA GLY A 504 -24.75 46.53 40.58
C GLY A 504 -26.22 46.18 40.87
N ASN A 505 -26.92 45.63 39.87
CA ASN A 505 -28.31 45.17 39.98
C ASN A 505 -28.47 43.70 40.46
N GLY A 506 -27.36 43.04 40.84
CA GLY A 506 -27.38 41.68 41.37
C GLY A 506 -28.05 41.57 42.73
N THR A 507 -28.45 40.35 43.11
CA THR A 507 -29.06 40.03 44.42
C THR A 507 -28.35 38.84 45.05
N MET A 508 -27.95 38.94 46.32
CA MET A 508 -27.56 37.77 47.11
C MET A 508 -28.81 37.11 47.70
N TYR A 509 -28.77 35.79 47.79
CA TYR A 509 -29.75 34.96 48.46
C TYR A 509 -29.09 34.30 49.65
N LEU A 510 -29.71 34.44 50.83
CA LEU A 510 -29.21 33.89 52.08
C LEU A 510 -30.30 33.02 52.70
N ASN A 511 -30.01 31.73 52.86
CA ASN A 511 -30.92 30.76 53.43
C ASN A 511 -30.33 30.14 54.69
N LEU A 512 -31.07 30.10 55.79
CA LEU A 512 -30.69 29.32 56.96
C LEU A 512 -31.51 28.03 57.01
N TYR A 513 -30.82 26.89 57.14
CA TYR A 513 -31.41 25.56 57.25
C TYR A 513 -31.09 24.95 58.62
N SER A 514 -32.01 24.12 59.11
CA SER A 514 -31.77 23.23 60.25
C SER A 514 -30.79 22.11 59.89
N GLU A 515 -30.25 21.41 60.88
CA GLU A 515 -29.44 20.20 60.70
C GLU A 515 -30.08 19.16 59.77
N LYS A 516 -31.41 19.05 59.78
CA LYS A 516 -32.17 18.12 58.93
C LYS A 516 -32.40 18.63 57.50
N GLY A 517 -31.84 19.77 57.13
CA GLY A 517 -32.01 20.39 55.81
C GLY A 517 -33.34 21.12 55.60
N ASN A 518 -34.15 21.33 56.66
CA ASN A 518 -35.38 22.14 56.53
C ASN A 518 -35.04 23.62 56.53
N LEU A 519 -35.58 24.38 55.57
CA LEU A 519 -35.44 25.83 55.49
C LEU A 519 -36.11 26.49 56.71
N ILE A 520 -35.36 27.34 57.41
CA ILE A 520 -35.82 28.12 58.57
C ILE A 520 -36.05 29.58 58.16
N TYR A 521 -35.06 30.18 57.50
CA TYR A 521 -35.10 31.57 57.08
C TYR A 521 -34.64 31.75 55.64
N TYR A 522 -35.23 32.75 54.97
CA TYR A 522 -34.86 33.20 53.63
C TYR A 522 -34.75 34.73 53.63
N TRP A 523 -33.61 35.22 53.15
CA TRP A 523 -33.36 36.63 52.93
C TRP A 523 -32.78 36.84 51.53
N GLN A 524 -33.04 38.02 50.97
CA GLN A 524 -32.49 38.45 49.68
C GLN A 524 -32.12 39.93 49.74
N GLY A 525 -31.06 40.33 49.02
CA GLY A 525 -30.57 41.70 48.93
C GLY A 525 -29.07 41.77 48.65
N GLY A 526 -28.50 42.97 48.52
CA GLY A 526 -27.05 43.14 48.39
C GLY A 526 -26.32 42.97 49.74
N ASP A 527 -26.82 43.69 50.75
CA ASP A 527 -26.36 43.60 52.14
C ASP A 527 -27.48 43.07 53.01
N THR A 528 -27.21 41.98 53.71
CA THR A 528 -28.11 41.42 54.71
C THR A 528 -27.47 41.52 56.08
N ASN A 529 -28.24 41.97 57.07
CA ASN A 529 -27.85 42.00 58.47
C ASN A 529 -29.08 41.61 59.30
N LYS A 530 -29.09 40.40 59.86
CA LYS A 530 -30.30 39.77 60.41
C LYS A 530 -30.03 39.21 61.79
N TYR A 531 -30.79 39.72 62.77
CA TYR A 531 -30.86 39.17 64.12
C TYR A 531 -31.80 37.95 64.14
N LEU A 532 -31.39 36.92 64.86
CA LEU A 532 -32.09 35.65 64.97
C LEU A 532 -31.83 35.03 66.35
N VAL A 533 -32.81 34.27 66.85
CA VAL A 533 -32.68 33.49 68.09
C VAL A 533 -32.58 32.03 67.71
N LEU A 534 -31.43 31.42 67.97
CA LEU A 534 -31.20 30.00 67.68
C LEU A 534 -31.18 29.19 68.97
N GLU A 535 -31.58 27.93 68.86
CA GLU A 535 -31.37 26.93 69.90
C GLU A 535 -29.97 26.33 69.74
N LYS A 536 -29.49 25.63 70.77
CA LYS A 536 -28.26 24.85 70.65
C LYS A 536 -28.41 23.80 69.54
N GLY A 537 -27.45 23.73 68.60
CA GLY A 537 -27.43 22.72 67.55
C GLY A 537 -26.71 23.15 66.28
N VAL A 538 -26.72 22.28 65.28
CA VAL A 538 -26.09 22.53 63.98
C VAL A 538 -27.07 23.20 63.03
N TYR A 539 -26.60 24.23 62.35
CA TYR A 539 -27.32 24.95 61.29
C TYR A 539 -26.45 25.08 60.06
N TYR A 540 -27.11 25.28 58.92
CA TYR A 540 -26.44 25.47 57.64
C TYR A 540 -26.88 26.77 56.99
N LEU A 541 -25.92 27.61 56.63
CA LEU A 541 -26.15 28.88 55.94
C LEU A 541 -25.74 28.71 54.48
N ARG A 542 -26.70 28.84 53.56
CA ARG A 542 -26.42 28.86 52.13
C ARG A 542 -26.42 30.29 51.63
N VAL A 543 -25.33 30.68 50.99
CA VAL A 543 -25.15 31.94 50.29
C VAL A 543 -25.18 31.64 48.79
N ALA A 544 -25.93 32.41 48.01
CA ALA A 544 -25.95 32.31 46.55
C ALA A 544 -26.18 33.69 45.93
N SER A 545 -26.04 33.81 44.61
CA SER A 545 -26.25 35.09 43.91
C SER A 545 -27.02 34.93 42.61
N SER A 546 -27.68 35.99 42.17
CA SER A 546 -28.23 36.12 40.82
C SER A 546 -27.16 36.45 39.76
N LEU A 547 -25.93 36.78 40.19
CA LEU A 547 -24.80 37.04 39.30
C LEU A 547 -24.02 35.74 39.05
N VAL A 548 -23.35 35.67 37.89
CA VAL A 548 -22.46 34.54 37.54
C VAL A 548 -21.25 34.50 38.46
N THR A 549 -20.70 35.66 38.82
CA THR A 549 -19.65 35.77 39.82
C THR A 549 -19.85 36.99 40.71
N VAL A 550 -19.52 36.86 42.01
CA VAL A 550 -19.53 37.98 42.95
C VAL A 550 -18.68 37.65 44.18
N ASN A 551 -17.79 38.57 44.57
CA ASN A 551 -17.11 38.50 45.87
C ASN A 551 -18.06 38.97 46.96
N TYR A 552 -18.07 38.31 48.11
CA TYR A 552 -18.86 38.74 49.26
C TYR A 552 -18.11 38.48 50.57
N THR A 553 -18.61 39.05 51.66
CA THR A 553 -18.21 38.65 53.00
C THR A 553 -19.39 38.06 53.75
N VAL A 554 -19.14 37.08 54.62
CA VAL A 554 -20.13 36.50 55.51
C VAL A 554 -19.56 36.37 56.92
N GLU A 555 -20.38 36.70 57.91
CA GLU A 555 -20.04 36.54 59.32
C GLU A 555 -21.29 36.16 60.13
N ILE A 556 -21.08 35.37 61.18
CA ILE A 556 -22.05 35.20 62.25
C ILE A 556 -21.43 35.68 63.56
N ARG A 557 -22.14 36.57 64.26
CA ARG A 557 -21.73 37.10 65.56
C ARG A 557 -22.71 36.68 66.63
N LYS A 558 -22.21 36.46 67.84
CA LYS A 558 -23.08 36.36 69.00
C LYS A 558 -23.44 37.76 69.48
N GLU A 559 -24.72 37.98 69.75
CA GLU A 559 -25.15 39.17 70.48
C GLU A 559 -25.12 38.88 71.98
N GLU A 560 -24.65 39.83 72.78
CA GLU A 560 -24.78 39.74 74.23
C GLU A 560 -26.28 39.74 74.58
N ASP A 561 -26.67 38.91 75.56
CA ASP A 561 -28.06 38.80 75.99
C ASP A 561 -28.60 40.19 76.30
N VAL A 562 -29.56 40.65 75.49
CA VAL A 562 -30.36 41.83 75.81
C VAL A 562 -31.15 41.45 77.06
N LYS A 563 -30.67 41.92 78.21
CA LYS A 563 -31.28 41.70 79.52
C LYS A 563 -32.72 42.19 79.61
#